data_AF-A0A3N9MML2-F1
#
_entry.id   AF-A0A3N9MML2-F1
#
_cell.length_a   1.000
_cell.length_b   1.000
_cell.length_c   1.000
_cell.angle_alpha   90.00
_cell.angle_beta   90.00
_cell.angle_gamma   90.00
#
_symmetry.space_group_name_H-M   'P 1'
#
loop_
_entity.id
_entity.type
_entity.pdbx_description
1 polymer ?
#
loop_
_entity_poly.entity_id
_entity_poly.type
_entity_poly.pdbx_seq_one_letter_code
_entity_poly.pdbx_strand_id
1 'polypeptide(L)'
;MRRFFSSLFIFLLAACSSEIVVKEESAAHVSMSPKAFIIKEEVNLRAGHHTKSDIIGKMKDGDALYILKNKAGWYHVKTDEGKTGWVRSDMAGPKELCRTCLARAFANSIMPAFRGNIFFDKKETYKVIYLTFEDEFYESEQKARNQAKKTGAAYQKKVYPGEVEIRVLKPESNDLFTKVGLPAIGMADLPVPVLSTGYIISLNEQNYQVALSVAVSAEIAGNDMLSLARSVSSKYGYPINKVEIYLRDETDHKKCLLYYLEDKDGEFYQYDCK
;
A
#
# COMPACT_ATOMS: atom_id res chain seq x y z
N MET A 1 -31.16 67.17 -47.54
CA MET A 1 -29.99 67.80 -48.20
C MET A 1 -28.80 66.85 -48.03
N ARG A 2 -28.34 66.17 -49.10
CA ARG A 2 -27.09 66.44 -49.88
C ARG A 2 -25.82 66.37 -49.00
N ARG A 3 -24.70 65.66 -49.25
CA ARG A 3 -24.08 64.91 -50.39
C ARG A 3 -22.92 64.06 -49.79
N PHE A 4 -22.78 62.76 -50.09
CA PHE A 4 -21.77 62.10 -50.97
C PHE A 4 -20.37 62.69 -51.14
N PHE A 5 -19.31 61.89 -50.88
CA PHE A 5 -18.07 61.62 -51.66
C PHE A 5 -17.32 60.44 -50.96
N SER A 6 -17.26 59.21 -51.49
CA SER A 6 -16.48 58.66 -52.64
C SER A 6 -15.01 58.33 -52.31
N SER A 7 -14.68 57.03 -52.28
CA SER A 7 -13.50 56.37 -52.90
C SER A 7 -13.43 54.94 -52.35
N LEU A 8 -14.05 53.93 -52.97
CA LEU A 8 -13.53 53.11 -54.07
C LEU A 8 -12.04 52.74 -53.93
N PHE A 9 -11.79 51.51 -53.44
CA PHE A 9 -10.61 50.73 -53.80
C PHE A 9 -11.07 49.28 -53.99
N ILE A 10 -11.12 48.87 -55.26
CA ILE A 10 -11.34 47.51 -55.73
C ILE A 10 -9.94 46.95 -56.00
N PHE A 11 -9.58 45.83 -55.36
CA PHE A 11 -8.53 44.96 -55.87
C PHE A 11 -8.98 43.50 -55.81
N LEU A 12 -8.69 42.83 -56.92
CA LEU A 12 -9.13 41.53 -57.41
C LEU A 12 -8.67 40.32 -56.56
N LEU A 13 -9.61 39.36 -56.44
CA LEU A 13 -9.50 37.90 -56.58
C LEU A 13 -8.14 37.21 -56.33
N ALA A 14 -8.13 36.31 -55.34
CA ALA A 14 -7.48 35.02 -55.46
C ALA A 14 -8.32 33.97 -54.71
N ALA A 15 -9.08 33.17 -55.46
CA ALA A 15 -9.64 31.92 -54.99
C ALA A 15 -8.54 30.86 -55.07
N CYS A 16 -8.20 30.21 -53.96
CA CYS A 16 -7.50 28.93 -53.96
C CYS A 16 -8.11 28.08 -52.86
N SER A 17 -8.71 26.97 -53.28
CA SER A 17 -9.27 25.92 -52.44
C SER A 17 -8.19 25.31 -51.56
N SER A 18 -8.47 25.10 -50.28
CA SER A 18 -7.73 24.11 -49.47
C SER A 18 -8.64 23.59 -48.36
N GLU A 19 -9.10 22.37 -48.60
CA GLU A 19 -9.17 21.22 -47.71
C GLU A 19 -9.44 21.43 -46.21
N ILE A 20 -10.43 20.65 -45.77
CA ILE A 20 -10.78 20.31 -44.40
C ILE A 20 -9.53 19.95 -43.59
N VAL A 21 -9.34 20.56 -42.42
CA VAL A 21 -8.60 19.95 -41.32
C VAL A 21 -9.60 19.63 -40.21
N VAL A 22 -10.04 18.38 -40.18
CA VAL A 22 -10.61 17.77 -38.98
C VAL A 22 -9.51 17.78 -37.94
N LYS A 23 -9.70 18.55 -36.85
CA LYS A 23 -8.82 18.47 -35.69
C LYS A 23 -9.29 17.29 -34.85
N GLU A 24 -8.85 16.09 -35.23
CA GLU A 24 -8.97 14.90 -34.42
C GLU A 24 -7.80 14.85 -33.41
N GLU A 25 -8.14 14.42 -32.19
CA GLU A 25 -7.32 14.02 -31.05
C GLU A 25 -6.36 15.03 -30.37
N SER A 26 -6.63 15.25 -29.09
CA SER A 26 -5.61 14.88 -28.11
C SER A 26 -6.26 13.91 -27.13
N ALA A 27 -5.89 12.63 -27.27
CA ALA A 27 -6.04 11.65 -26.22
C ALA A 27 -5.47 12.27 -24.95
N ALA A 28 -6.34 12.49 -23.96
CA ALA A 28 -5.90 12.83 -22.62
C ALA A 28 -4.93 11.73 -22.21
N HIS A 29 -3.65 12.09 -22.10
CA HIS A 29 -2.66 11.33 -21.39
C HIS A 29 -3.31 10.98 -20.05
N VAL A 30 -3.76 9.73 -19.90
CA VAL A 30 -4.27 9.26 -18.63
C VAL A 30 -3.04 9.25 -17.74
N SER A 31 -2.83 10.38 -17.04
CA SER A 31 -1.96 10.44 -15.87
C SER A 31 -2.49 9.35 -14.96
N MET A 32 -1.85 8.18 -15.02
CA MET A 32 -2.25 7.00 -14.26
C MET A 32 -2.00 7.33 -12.80
N SER A 33 -3.00 7.92 -12.15
CA SER A 33 -3.04 8.19 -10.73
C SER A 33 -2.63 6.91 -9.98
N PRO A 34 -1.76 7.00 -8.95
CA PRO A 34 -1.33 5.84 -8.18
C PRO A 34 -2.51 4.98 -7.76
N LYS A 35 -2.47 3.69 -8.11
CA LYS A 35 -3.51 2.74 -7.77
C LYS A 35 -3.24 2.16 -6.39
N ALA A 36 -4.24 2.19 -5.51
CA ALA A 36 -4.23 1.51 -4.22
C ALA A 36 -5.56 0.78 -4.02
N PHE A 37 -5.67 0.05 -2.91
CA PHE A 37 -6.77 -0.83 -2.57
C PHE A 37 -7.15 -0.60 -1.12
N ILE A 38 -8.44 -0.65 -0.80
CA ILE A 38 -8.91 -0.65 0.58
C ILE A 38 -8.41 -1.93 1.28
N ILE A 39 -7.90 -1.78 2.50
CA ILE A 39 -7.33 -2.88 3.31
C ILE A 39 -8.06 -3.06 4.65
N LYS A 40 -9.36 -2.73 4.64
CA LYS A 40 -10.27 -2.67 5.80
C LYS A 40 -11.62 -3.23 5.37
N GLU A 41 -12.32 -3.91 6.27
CA GLU A 41 -13.61 -4.55 5.95
C GLU A 41 -14.64 -3.54 5.42
N GLU A 42 -14.73 -2.35 6.02
CA GLU A 42 -15.59 -1.26 5.57
C GLU A 42 -14.94 0.11 5.82
N VAL A 43 -15.00 1.01 4.82
CA VAL A 43 -14.41 2.34 4.87
C VAL A 43 -15.37 3.38 4.32
N ASN A 44 -15.47 4.52 5.01
CA ASN A 44 -16.28 5.64 4.54
C ASN A 44 -15.50 6.48 3.52
N LEU A 45 -16.11 6.70 2.36
CA LEU A 45 -15.72 7.76 1.43
C LEU A 45 -16.38 9.06 1.89
N ARG A 46 -15.59 10.11 2.14
CA ARG A 46 -16.08 11.39 2.68
C ARG A 46 -15.96 12.53 1.68
N ALA A 47 -16.77 13.57 1.83
CA ALA A 47 -16.70 14.76 0.98
C ALA A 47 -15.41 15.59 1.19
N GLY A 48 -14.81 15.53 2.38
CA GLY A 48 -13.67 16.32 2.80
C GLY A 48 -12.68 15.55 3.68
N HIS A 49 -11.47 16.08 3.77
CA HIS A 49 -10.31 15.47 4.45
C HIS A 49 -10.33 15.63 5.99
N HIS A 50 -11.49 15.39 6.61
CA HIS A 50 -11.63 15.38 8.07
C HIS A 50 -12.77 14.46 8.52
N THR A 51 -12.69 13.98 9.76
CA THR A 51 -13.63 12.99 10.31
C THR A 51 -15.07 13.49 10.46
N LYS A 52 -15.24 14.82 10.56
CA LYS A 52 -16.56 15.48 10.63
C LYS A 52 -17.21 15.75 9.27
N SER A 53 -16.55 15.41 8.16
CA SER A 53 -17.11 15.63 6.82
C SER A 53 -18.20 14.60 6.52
N ASP A 54 -19.16 14.99 5.70
CA ASP A 54 -20.23 14.10 5.22
C ASP A 54 -19.68 12.81 4.58
N ILE A 55 -20.35 11.70 4.86
CA ILE A 55 -20.08 10.40 4.25
C ILE A 55 -20.88 10.35 2.94
N ILE A 56 -20.18 10.20 1.83
CA ILE A 56 -20.74 10.19 0.47
C ILE A 56 -20.69 8.80 -0.18
N GLY A 57 -20.15 7.81 0.53
CA GLY A 57 -20.12 6.42 0.10
C GLY A 57 -19.44 5.51 1.10
N LYS A 58 -19.49 4.22 0.82
CA LYS A 58 -18.77 3.17 1.54
C LYS A 58 -17.99 2.32 0.56
N MET A 59 -16.85 1.83 1.00
CA MET A 59 -15.96 0.96 0.26
C MET A 59 -15.62 -0.25 1.12
N LYS A 60 -15.27 -1.36 0.50
CA LYS A 60 -14.96 -2.64 1.13
C LYS A 60 -13.51 -3.05 0.87
N ASP A 61 -13.04 -4.02 1.64
CA ASP A 61 -11.72 -4.63 1.44
C ASP A 61 -11.53 -5.06 -0.01
N GLY A 62 -10.39 -4.67 -0.60
CA GLY A 62 -10.07 -4.95 -2.00
C GLY A 62 -10.63 -3.97 -3.03
N ASP A 63 -11.49 -3.02 -2.66
CA ASP A 63 -11.95 -1.98 -3.59
C ASP A 63 -10.76 -1.15 -4.07
N ALA A 64 -10.63 -1.00 -5.39
CA ALA A 64 -9.54 -0.24 -5.97
C ALA A 64 -9.86 1.26 -6.01
N LEU A 65 -8.80 2.06 -5.86
CA LEU A 65 -8.88 3.50 -5.89
C LEU A 65 -7.66 4.10 -6.58
N TYR A 66 -7.91 5.23 -7.23
CA TYR A 66 -6.91 6.05 -7.90
C TYR A 66 -6.65 7.27 -7.03
N ILE A 67 -5.45 7.39 -6.49
CA ILE A 67 -5.12 8.49 -5.59
C ILE A 67 -4.82 9.74 -6.40
N LEU A 68 -5.65 10.76 -6.19
CA LEU A 68 -5.56 12.05 -6.85
C LEU A 68 -4.70 13.04 -6.06
N LYS A 69 -4.77 12.98 -4.72
CA LYS A 69 -4.06 13.92 -3.84
C LYS A 69 -3.88 13.35 -2.43
N ASN A 70 -2.79 13.72 -1.76
CA ASN A 70 -2.55 13.52 -0.34
C ASN A 70 -2.71 14.86 0.38
N LYS A 71 -3.45 14.87 1.48
CA LYS A 71 -3.49 16.04 2.36
C LYS A 71 -3.78 15.61 3.79
N ALA A 72 -2.87 15.93 4.70
CA ALA A 72 -3.07 15.82 6.16
C ALA A 72 -3.58 14.43 6.62
N GLY A 73 -3.04 13.34 6.07
CA GLY A 73 -3.47 11.97 6.43
C GLY A 73 -4.71 11.47 5.71
N TRP A 74 -5.12 12.14 4.63
CA TRP A 74 -6.21 11.72 3.76
C TRP A 74 -5.75 11.62 2.32
N TYR A 75 -6.28 10.62 1.63
CA TYR A 75 -6.22 10.53 0.19
C TYR A 75 -7.51 11.06 -0.40
N HIS A 76 -7.40 12.05 -1.29
CA HIS A 76 -8.42 12.33 -2.27
C HIS A 76 -8.30 11.27 -3.35
N VAL A 77 -9.38 10.52 -3.59
CA VAL A 77 -9.37 9.34 -4.42
C VAL A 77 -10.50 9.40 -5.44
N LYS A 78 -10.32 8.70 -6.55
CA LYS A 78 -11.37 8.32 -7.47
C LYS A 78 -11.56 6.80 -7.38
N THR A 79 -12.79 6.33 -7.19
CA THR A 79 -13.11 4.90 -7.21
C THR A 79 -13.17 4.38 -8.66
N ASP A 80 -13.15 3.06 -8.86
CA ASP A 80 -13.39 2.45 -10.18
C ASP A 80 -14.77 2.85 -10.77
N GLU A 81 -15.77 3.09 -9.91
CA GLU A 81 -17.09 3.63 -10.31
C GLU A 81 -17.06 5.11 -10.71
N GLY A 82 -15.90 5.78 -10.63
CA GLY A 82 -15.72 7.18 -11.01
C GLY A 82 -16.07 8.21 -9.94
N LYS A 83 -16.52 7.80 -8.75
CA LYS A 83 -16.82 8.72 -7.64
C LYS A 83 -15.54 9.26 -7.02
N THR A 84 -15.54 10.55 -6.68
CA THR A 84 -14.40 11.20 -6.00
C THR A 84 -14.74 11.54 -4.57
N GLY A 85 -13.77 11.35 -3.67
CA GLY A 85 -13.92 11.69 -2.26
C GLY A 85 -12.65 11.47 -1.48
N TRP A 86 -12.74 11.55 -0.16
CA TRP A 86 -11.62 11.45 0.76
C TRP A 86 -11.72 10.20 1.62
N VAL A 87 -10.62 9.48 1.69
CA VAL A 87 -10.43 8.33 2.57
C VAL A 87 -9.23 8.58 3.46
N ARG A 88 -9.24 8.08 4.71
CA ARG A 88 -8.04 8.15 5.53
C ARG A 88 -6.94 7.34 4.87
N SER A 89 -5.74 7.91 4.79
CA SER A 89 -4.63 7.28 4.07
C SER A 89 -4.24 5.92 4.66
N ASP A 90 -4.47 5.71 5.96
CA ASP A 90 -4.17 4.46 6.66
C ASP A 90 -5.12 3.29 6.33
N MET A 91 -6.18 3.55 5.56
CA MET A 91 -7.19 2.55 5.16
C MET A 91 -6.98 2.00 3.74
N ALA A 92 -6.01 2.53 2.99
CA ALA A 92 -5.79 2.21 1.59
C ALA A 92 -4.31 1.97 1.27
N GLY A 93 -3.94 0.87 0.64
CA GLY A 93 -2.55 0.49 0.35
C GLY A 93 -2.39 -0.37 -0.90
N PRO A 94 -1.18 -0.91 -1.16
CA PRO A 94 -0.97 -1.85 -2.25
C PRO A 94 -1.82 -3.10 -2.06
N LYS A 95 -2.14 -3.77 -3.16
CA LYS A 95 -2.98 -5.00 -3.13
C LYS A 95 -2.38 -6.06 -2.22
N GLU A 96 -1.05 -6.11 -2.14
CA GLU A 96 -0.27 -7.07 -1.37
C GLU A 96 -0.17 -6.73 0.13
N LEU A 97 -0.61 -5.54 0.57
CA LEU A 97 -0.90 -5.31 1.99
C LEU A 97 -2.20 -6.01 2.44
N CYS A 98 -2.91 -6.68 1.53
CA CYS A 98 -3.99 -7.57 1.96
C CYS A 98 -3.43 -8.65 2.90
N ARG A 99 -4.16 -8.93 3.98
CA ARG A 99 -3.73 -9.83 5.07
C ARG A 99 -3.33 -11.22 4.56
N THR A 100 -3.83 -11.66 3.40
CA THR A 100 -3.46 -12.93 2.75
C THR A 100 -1.99 -12.99 2.33
N CYS A 101 -1.44 -11.91 1.77
CA CYS A 101 -0.05 -11.87 1.32
C CYS A 101 0.92 -11.75 2.50
N LEU A 102 0.58 -10.95 3.51
CA LEU A 102 1.36 -10.86 4.76
C LEU A 102 1.40 -12.18 5.52
N ALA A 103 0.26 -12.88 5.58
CA ALA A 103 0.18 -14.22 6.14
C ALA A 103 1.06 -15.23 5.40
N ARG A 104 1.09 -15.18 4.06
CA ARG A 104 1.96 -16.02 3.23
C ARG A 104 3.44 -15.72 3.46
N ALA A 105 3.82 -14.44 3.47
CA ALA A 105 5.20 -14.03 3.74
C ALA A 105 5.66 -14.46 5.14
N PHE A 106 4.78 -14.37 6.14
CA PHE A 106 5.04 -14.88 7.49
C PHE A 106 5.25 -16.40 7.51
N ALA A 107 4.36 -17.15 6.85
CA ALA A 107 4.50 -18.60 6.72
C ALA A 107 5.82 -19.01 6.06
N ASN A 108 6.22 -18.33 4.99
CA ASN A 108 7.41 -18.70 4.23
C ASN A 108 8.73 -18.27 4.90
N SER A 109 8.76 -17.07 5.50
CA SER A 109 10.02 -16.43 5.92
C SER A 109 10.24 -16.43 7.44
N ILE A 110 9.19 -16.63 8.24
CA ILE A 110 9.24 -16.41 9.69
C ILE A 110 8.90 -17.67 10.46
N MET A 111 7.93 -18.48 10.00
CA MET A 111 7.57 -19.74 10.66
C MET A 111 8.71 -20.74 10.86
N PRO A 112 9.71 -20.85 9.96
CA PRO A 112 10.87 -21.71 10.21
C PRO A 112 11.59 -21.38 11.53
N ALA A 113 11.67 -20.09 11.91
CA ALA A 113 12.29 -19.68 13.19
C ALA A 113 11.48 -20.12 14.42
N PHE A 114 10.20 -20.45 14.24
CA PHE A 114 9.32 -20.97 15.30
C PHE A 114 9.22 -22.49 15.29
N ARG A 115 9.97 -23.19 14.43
CA ARG A 115 10.02 -24.66 14.34
C ARG A 115 8.61 -25.26 14.23
N GLY A 116 7.84 -24.74 13.27
CA GLY A 116 6.46 -25.13 13.07
C GLY A 116 5.84 -24.64 11.78
N ASN A 117 4.57 -25.00 11.59
CA ASN A 117 3.73 -24.61 10.46
C ASN A 117 2.50 -23.84 10.93
N ILE A 118 1.93 -23.03 10.04
CA ILE A 118 0.74 -22.23 10.28
C ILE A 118 -0.31 -22.51 9.21
N PHE A 119 -1.56 -22.62 9.63
CA PHE A 119 -2.72 -22.74 8.76
C PHE A 119 -3.78 -21.73 9.20
N PHE A 120 -4.63 -21.32 8.25
CA PHE A 120 -5.64 -20.28 8.48
C PHE A 120 -7.04 -20.88 8.44
N ASP A 121 -7.89 -20.47 9.38
CA ASP A 121 -9.29 -20.85 9.34
C ASP A 121 -9.98 -20.28 8.09
N LYS A 122 -10.85 -21.09 7.48
CA LYS A 122 -11.57 -20.72 6.25
C LYS A 122 -12.68 -19.69 6.50
N LYS A 123 -13.28 -19.68 7.69
CA LYS A 123 -14.40 -18.80 8.05
C LYS A 123 -13.92 -17.59 8.83
N GLU A 124 -13.03 -17.81 9.78
CA GLU A 124 -12.46 -16.77 10.64
C GLU A 124 -11.00 -16.52 10.31
N THR A 125 -10.72 -16.28 9.03
CA THR A 125 -9.37 -16.09 8.53
C THR A 125 -8.66 -14.98 9.32
N TYR A 126 -7.40 -15.25 9.70
CA TYR A 126 -6.53 -14.41 10.54
C TYR A 126 -6.89 -14.28 12.01
N LYS A 127 -8.17 -14.37 12.36
CA LYS A 127 -8.68 -14.37 13.74
C LYS A 127 -8.50 -15.75 14.38
N VAL A 128 -8.60 -16.82 13.60
CA VAL A 128 -8.31 -18.19 14.04
C VAL A 128 -7.19 -18.77 13.18
N ILE A 129 -6.09 -19.12 13.85
CA ILE A 129 -4.94 -19.79 13.21
C ILE A 129 -4.68 -21.14 13.86
N TYR A 130 -4.22 -22.09 13.06
CA TYR A 130 -3.81 -23.41 13.51
C TYR A 130 -2.29 -23.51 13.42
N LEU A 131 -1.66 -24.05 14.46
CA LEU A 131 -0.21 -24.23 14.51
C LEU A 131 0.13 -25.70 14.75
N THR A 132 1.19 -26.16 14.11
CA THR A 132 1.88 -27.40 14.47
C THR A 132 3.33 -27.06 14.75
N PHE A 133 3.93 -27.61 15.80
CA PHE A 133 5.35 -27.50 16.12
C PHE A 133 6.07 -28.84 15.97
N GLU A 134 7.38 -28.84 16.19
CA GLU A 134 8.18 -30.06 16.40
C GLU A 134 7.85 -30.77 17.73
N ASP A 135 8.13 -32.08 17.79
CA ASP A 135 7.68 -32.99 18.85
C ASP A 135 8.06 -32.55 20.28
N GLU A 136 9.23 -31.94 20.44
CA GLU A 136 9.70 -31.44 21.74
C GLU A 136 8.71 -30.45 22.39
N PHE A 137 7.91 -29.72 21.61
CA PHE A 137 6.97 -28.74 22.15
C PHE A 137 5.71 -29.39 22.74
N TYR A 138 5.46 -30.68 22.47
CA TYR A 138 4.30 -31.43 22.98
C TYR A 138 4.59 -32.23 24.25
N GLU A 139 5.81 -32.16 24.80
CA GLU A 139 6.16 -32.76 26.10
C GLU A 139 5.24 -32.31 27.25
N SER A 140 4.67 -31.11 27.14
CA SER A 140 3.60 -30.64 28.03
C SER A 140 2.74 -29.60 27.35
N GLU A 141 1.49 -29.49 27.80
CA GLU A 141 0.59 -28.44 27.35
C GLU A 141 1.19 -27.04 27.60
N GLN A 142 1.83 -26.81 28.76
CA GLN A 142 2.42 -25.51 29.08
C GLN A 142 3.54 -25.12 28.10
N LYS A 143 4.37 -26.08 27.65
CA LYS A 143 5.44 -25.85 26.68
C LYS A 143 4.86 -25.46 25.31
N ALA A 144 3.87 -26.21 24.82
CA ALA A 144 3.17 -25.89 23.58
C ALA A 144 2.48 -24.52 23.65
N ARG A 145 1.80 -24.21 24.76
CA ARG A 145 1.14 -22.90 24.95
C ARG A 145 2.15 -21.76 24.98
N ASN A 146 3.30 -21.93 25.62
CA ASN A 146 4.35 -20.91 25.63
C ASN A 146 4.89 -20.66 24.21
N GLN A 147 5.11 -21.70 23.42
CA GLN A 147 5.56 -21.57 22.03
C GLN A 147 4.47 -20.94 21.13
N ALA A 148 3.21 -21.34 21.32
CA ALA A 148 2.06 -20.75 20.64
C ALA A 148 1.91 -19.25 20.95
N LYS A 149 2.09 -18.83 22.21
CA LYS A 149 2.09 -17.41 22.58
C LYS A 149 3.19 -16.63 21.90
N LYS A 150 4.42 -17.16 21.85
CA LYS A 150 5.56 -16.51 21.16
C LYS A 150 5.29 -16.36 19.65
N THR A 151 4.85 -17.44 19.01
CA THR A 151 4.52 -17.48 17.58
C THR A 151 3.38 -16.52 17.27
N GLY A 152 2.32 -16.57 18.08
CA GLY A 152 1.15 -15.70 17.96
C GLY A 152 1.46 -14.21 18.17
N ALA A 153 2.33 -13.86 19.11
CA ALA A 153 2.75 -12.48 19.30
C ALA A 153 3.52 -11.95 18.07
N ALA A 154 4.38 -12.78 17.46
CA ALA A 154 5.08 -12.41 16.23
C ALA A 154 4.12 -12.29 15.03
N TYR A 155 3.14 -13.18 14.95
CA TYR A 155 2.05 -13.14 13.99
C TYR A 155 1.22 -11.86 14.13
N GLN A 156 0.81 -11.49 15.35
CA GLN A 156 0.03 -10.28 15.60
C GLN A 156 0.80 -9.02 15.21
N LYS A 157 2.12 -8.98 15.47
CA LYS A 157 2.98 -7.85 15.10
C LYS A 157 3.12 -7.67 13.58
N LYS A 158 3.09 -8.76 12.81
CA LYS A 158 3.45 -8.74 11.38
C LYS A 158 2.29 -8.97 10.41
N VAL A 159 1.19 -9.58 10.87
CA VAL A 159 0.09 -10.02 10.00
C VAL A 159 -1.27 -9.50 10.46
N TYR A 160 -1.63 -9.69 11.73
CA TYR A 160 -2.97 -9.33 12.21
C TYR A 160 -2.97 -8.92 13.70
N PRO A 161 -2.95 -7.61 14.03
CA PRO A 161 -2.81 -7.12 15.40
C PRO A 161 -4.09 -7.24 16.25
N GLY A 162 -5.18 -7.74 15.67
CA GLY A 162 -6.45 -7.98 16.36
C GLY A 162 -6.40 -9.17 17.31
N GLU A 163 -7.55 -9.51 17.89
CA GLU A 163 -7.69 -10.71 18.74
C GLU A 163 -7.48 -11.98 17.90
N VAL A 164 -6.68 -12.91 18.41
CA VAL A 164 -6.32 -14.16 17.73
C VAL A 164 -6.56 -15.36 18.63
N GLU A 165 -7.36 -16.31 18.17
CA GLU A 165 -7.41 -17.67 18.70
C GLU A 165 -6.39 -18.53 17.95
N ILE A 166 -5.51 -19.18 18.71
CA ILE A 166 -4.50 -20.10 18.23
C ILE A 166 -4.90 -21.51 18.66
N ARG A 167 -5.00 -22.42 17.69
CA ARG A 167 -5.29 -23.83 17.89
C ARG A 167 -4.04 -24.63 17.58
N VAL A 168 -3.39 -25.21 18.58
CA VAL A 168 -2.23 -26.07 18.37
C VAL A 168 -2.74 -27.47 18.06
N LEU A 169 -2.34 -28.03 16.92
CA LEU A 169 -2.72 -29.36 16.46
C LEU A 169 -1.54 -30.33 16.64
N LYS A 170 -1.81 -31.61 16.89
CA LYS A 170 -0.79 -32.66 16.83
C LYS A 170 -0.40 -32.90 15.36
N PRO A 171 0.90 -33.01 15.01
CA PRO A 171 1.34 -33.13 13.61
C PRO A 171 0.79 -34.36 12.90
N GLU A 172 0.72 -35.50 13.60
CA GLU A 172 0.34 -36.79 13.00
C GLU A 172 -1.18 -36.99 12.89
N SER A 173 -1.96 -36.52 13.88
CA SER A 173 -3.41 -36.78 13.93
C SER A 173 -4.27 -35.56 13.56
N ASN A 174 -3.69 -34.36 13.51
CA ASN A 174 -4.40 -33.08 13.44
C ASN A 174 -5.41 -32.87 14.58
N ASP A 175 -5.34 -33.67 15.65
CA ASP A 175 -6.18 -33.45 16.82
C ASP A 175 -5.76 -32.17 17.53
N LEU A 176 -6.75 -31.46 18.08
CA LEU A 176 -6.49 -30.30 18.91
C LEU A 176 -5.70 -30.71 20.17
N PHE A 177 -4.49 -30.18 20.31
CA PHE A 177 -3.66 -30.37 21.49
C PHE A 177 -3.97 -29.33 22.57
N THR A 178 -4.00 -28.05 22.22
CA THR A 178 -4.31 -26.95 23.15
C THR A 178 -4.77 -25.70 22.41
N LYS A 179 -5.37 -24.75 23.15
CA LYS A 179 -5.81 -23.45 22.64
C LYS A 179 -5.15 -22.30 23.40
N VAL A 180 -4.87 -21.23 22.68
CA VAL A 180 -4.36 -19.97 23.22
C VAL A 180 -5.12 -18.81 22.59
N GLY A 181 -5.83 -18.03 23.40
CA GLY A 181 -6.32 -16.72 22.99
C GLY A 181 -5.25 -15.65 23.23
N LEU A 182 -5.03 -14.78 22.25
CA LEU A 182 -4.24 -13.57 22.39
C LEU A 182 -5.14 -12.35 22.23
N PRO A 183 -5.17 -11.44 23.22
CA PRO A 183 -5.93 -10.19 23.08
C PRO A 183 -5.32 -9.35 21.95
N ALA A 184 -6.13 -8.46 21.38
CA ALA A 184 -5.62 -7.48 20.43
C ALA A 184 -4.50 -6.64 21.07
N ILE A 185 -3.38 -6.48 20.36
CA ILE A 185 -2.22 -5.70 20.83
C ILE A 185 -2.22 -4.27 20.29
N GLY A 186 -3.29 -3.87 19.59
CA GLY A 186 -3.49 -2.54 19.02
C GLY A 186 -4.79 -2.49 18.22
N MET A 187 -5.04 -1.41 17.48
CA MET A 187 -6.13 -1.41 16.51
C MET A 187 -5.83 -2.51 15.48
N ALA A 188 -6.78 -3.44 15.27
CA ALA A 188 -6.71 -4.59 14.33
C ALA A 188 -6.46 -4.18 12.85
N ASP A 189 -6.32 -2.89 12.64
CA ASP A 189 -6.19 -2.16 11.42
C ASP A 189 -4.72 -1.89 11.15
N LEU A 190 -4.03 -2.78 10.42
CA LEU A 190 -2.74 -2.46 9.82
C LEU A 190 -2.87 -1.11 9.09
N PRO A 191 -2.23 -0.04 9.57
CA PRO A 191 -2.42 1.26 8.99
C PRO A 191 -1.38 1.43 7.90
N VAL A 192 -1.81 1.75 6.67
CA VAL A 192 -0.90 2.25 5.61
C VAL A 192 -0.07 3.43 6.18
N PRO A 193 1.24 3.61 5.88
CA PRO A 193 1.93 4.75 6.43
C PRO A 193 1.30 6.00 5.81
N VAL A 194 1.05 6.99 6.66
CA VAL A 194 0.75 8.32 6.17
C VAL A 194 2.07 8.84 5.64
N LEU A 195 2.25 8.75 4.33
CA LEU A 195 3.42 9.33 3.69
C LEU A 195 3.11 10.82 3.48
N SER A 196 3.93 11.70 4.04
CA SER A 196 3.74 13.16 3.88
C SER A 196 4.01 13.63 2.45
N THR A 197 4.82 12.87 1.69
CA THR A 197 5.38 13.26 0.39
C THR A 197 5.17 12.20 -0.70
N GLY A 198 4.36 11.16 -0.45
CA GLY A 198 4.17 10.06 -1.41
C GLY A 198 2.97 9.15 -1.17
N TYR A 199 2.92 8.04 -1.90
CA TYR A 199 1.91 6.99 -1.84
C TYR A 199 2.57 5.62 -2.05
N ILE A 200 2.09 4.60 -1.35
CA ILE A 200 2.55 3.24 -1.60
C ILE A 200 1.89 2.69 -2.87
N ILE A 201 2.70 2.06 -3.73
CA ILE A 201 2.27 1.45 -4.99
C ILE A 201 2.16 -0.07 -4.86
N SER A 202 3.18 -0.75 -4.33
CA SER A 202 3.25 -2.22 -4.26
C SER A 202 4.15 -2.72 -3.13
N LEU A 203 3.92 -3.96 -2.69
CA LEU A 203 4.94 -4.76 -1.99
C LEU A 203 5.38 -5.89 -2.91
N ASN A 204 6.68 -6.02 -3.16
CA ASN A 204 7.24 -7.10 -3.95
C ASN A 204 8.01 -8.07 -3.05
N GLU A 205 7.70 -9.35 -3.11
CA GLU A 205 8.44 -10.40 -2.39
C GLU A 205 9.39 -11.10 -3.38
N GLN A 206 10.70 -11.01 -3.13
CA GLN A 206 11.73 -11.75 -3.87
C GLN A 206 12.73 -12.35 -2.89
N ASN A 207 12.98 -13.66 -2.99
CA ASN A 207 13.99 -14.38 -2.19
C ASN A 207 13.84 -14.15 -0.66
N TYR A 208 12.64 -14.26 -0.11
CA TYR A 208 12.33 -14.00 1.31
C TYR A 208 12.59 -12.55 1.75
N GLN A 209 12.69 -11.63 0.80
CA GLN A 209 12.84 -10.19 1.02
C GLN A 209 11.60 -9.47 0.51
N VAL A 210 11.08 -8.53 1.29
CA VAL A 210 9.94 -7.71 0.88
C VAL A 210 10.44 -6.30 0.60
N ALA A 211 10.25 -5.85 -0.64
CA ALA A 211 10.53 -4.51 -1.11
C ALA A 211 9.24 -3.70 -1.17
N LEU A 212 9.23 -2.51 -0.57
CA LEU A 212 8.13 -1.57 -0.73
C LEU A 212 8.42 -0.63 -1.89
N SER A 213 7.47 -0.47 -2.81
CA SER A 213 7.51 0.54 -3.86
C SER A 213 6.68 1.76 -3.45
N VAL A 214 7.31 2.92 -3.37
CA VAL A 214 6.66 4.19 -2.98
C VAL A 214 6.78 5.20 -4.11
N ALA A 215 5.65 5.76 -4.57
CA ALA A 215 5.63 6.92 -5.46
C ALA A 215 5.79 8.20 -4.64
N VAL A 216 6.69 9.08 -5.04
CA VAL A 216 6.87 10.42 -4.44
C VAL A 216 6.99 11.47 -5.54
N SER A 217 6.77 12.74 -5.18
CA SER A 217 7.00 13.88 -6.10
C SER A 217 8.45 13.90 -6.59
N ALA A 218 8.66 14.28 -7.85
CA ALA A 218 9.99 14.40 -8.47
C ALA A 218 10.92 15.42 -7.78
N GLU A 219 10.37 16.34 -7.00
CA GLU A 219 11.11 17.42 -6.31
C GLU A 219 11.54 17.07 -4.87
N ILE A 220 11.40 15.81 -4.43
CA ILE A 220 11.70 15.42 -3.05
C ILE A 220 13.21 15.53 -2.73
N ALA A 221 13.55 16.18 -1.62
CA ALA A 221 14.92 16.29 -1.16
C ALA A 221 15.44 14.92 -0.62
N GLY A 222 16.75 14.67 -0.74
CA GLY A 222 17.37 13.42 -0.29
C GLY A 222 17.10 13.09 1.19
N ASN A 223 17.14 14.08 2.08
CA ASN A 223 16.84 13.87 3.51
C ASN A 223 15.38 13.45 3.76
N ASP A 224 14.44 13.97 2.97
CA ASP A 224 13.03 13.62 3.08
C ASP A 224 12.76 12.21 2.55
N MET A 225 13.49 11.77 1.53
CA MET A 225 13.46 10.36 1.06
C MET A 225 13.97 9.40 2.13
N LEU A 226 15.06 9.73 2.81
CA LEU A 226 15.58 8.89 3.91
C LEU A 226 14.61 8.82 5.10
N SER A 227 14.02 9.96 5.46
CA SER A 227 12.97 10.04 6.49
C SER A 227 11.76 9.17 6.12
N LEU A 228 11.35 9.22 4.84
CA LEU A 228 10.28 8.39 4.29
C LEU A 228 10.59 6.90 4.39
N ALA A 229 11.80 6.49 3.99
CA ALA A 229 12.27 5.11 4.07
C ALA A 229 12.27 4.59 5.52
N ARG A 230 12.76 5.40 6.47
CA ARG A 230 12.75 5.08 7.91
C ARG A 230 11.33 4.93 8.44
N SER A 231 10.43 5.84 8.08
CA SER A 231 9.02 5.81 8.51
C SER A 231 8.32 4.54 8.02
N VAL A 232 8.52 4.18 6.75
CA VAL A 232 8.05 2.92 6.16
C VAL A 232 8.62 1.72 6.91
N SER A 233 9.96 1.65 7.04
CA SER A 233 10.68 0.54 7.65
C SER A 233 10.21 0.26 9.08
N SER A 234 10.14 1.32 9.90
CA SER A 234 9.68 1.25 11.29
C SER A 234 8.24 0.74 11.41
N LYS A 235 7.34 1.20 10.53
CA LYS A 235 5.91 0.89 10.62
C LYS A 235 5.55 -0.52 10.17
N TYR A 236 6.30 -1.09 9.22
CA TYR A 236 6.06 -2.44 8.71
C TYR A 236 7.01 -3.50 9.27
N GLY A 237 8.01 -3.10 10.07
CA GLY A 237 9.03 -4.02 10.58
C GLY A 237 9.87 -4.65 9.47
N TYR A 238 9.94 -4.01 8.29
CA TYR A 238 10.88 -4.38 7.24
C TYR A 238 12.18 -3.63 7.51
N PRO A 239 13.34 -4.32 7.53
CA PRO A 239 14.62 -3.64 7.76
C PRO A 239 14.86 -2.59 6.66
N ILE A 240 15.40 -1.44 7.04
CA ILE A 240 15.54 -0.26 6.17
C ILE A 240 16.38 -0.55 4.91
N ASN A 241 17.20 -1.59 4.97
CA ASN A 241 18.04 -2.03 3.87
C ASN A 241 17.31 -2.58 2.64
N LYS A 242 15.98 -2.54 2.62
CA LYS A 242 15.13 -3.19 1.60
C LYS A 242 13.95 -2.33 1.13
N VAL A 243 14.03 -1.00 1.21
CA VAL A 243 12.96 -0.10 0.71
C VAL A 243 13.33 0.45 -0.67
N GLU A 244 12.51 0.19 -1.69
CA GLU A 244 12.70 0.73 -3.05
C GLU A 244 11.81 1.96 -3.28
N ILE A 245 12.38 3.17 -3.41
CA ILE A 245 11.59 4.40 -3.58
C ILE A 245 11.52 4.80 -5.05
N TYR A 246 10.34 4.68 -5.67
CA TYR A 246 10.14 5.06 -7.06
C TYR A 246 9.81 6.55 -7.14
N LEU A 247 10.69 7.36 -7.72
CA LEU A 247 10.37 8.75 -8.03
C LEU A 247 9.52 8.76 -9.30
N ARG A 248 8.36 9.43 -9.28
CA ARG A 248 7.56 9.59 -10.49
C ARG A 248 7.39 11.07 -10.77
N ASP A 249 7.98 11.53 -11.87
CA ASP A 249 7.60 12.78 -12.52
C ASP A 249 6.40 12.49 -13.45
N GLU A 250 5.54 13.48 -13.67
CA GLU A 250 4.37 13.37 -14.54
C GLU A 250 4.76 13.10 -16.01
N THR A 251 6.04 13.25 -16.36
CA THR A 251 6.57 13.03 -17.71
C THR A 251 7.67 11.97 -17.83
N ASP A 252 8.31 11.53 -16.73
CA ASP A 252 9.38 10.52 -16.77
C ASP A 252 9.48 9.72 -15.46
N HIS A 253 9.49 8.39 -15.58
CA HIS A 253 9.52 7.48 -14.44
C HIS A 253 10.98 7.14 -14.07
N LYS A 254 11.66 8.00 -13.32
CA LYS A 254 13.04 7.70 -12.87
C LYS A 254 13.02 6.72 -11.69
N LYS A 255 13.63 5.55 -11.88
CA LYS A 255 13.74 4.56 -10.80
C LYS A 255 14.92 4.93 -9.91
N CYS A 256 14.63 5.34 -8.68
CA CYS A 256 15.66 5.52 -7.66
C CYS A 256 15.68 4.33 -6.71
N LEU A 257 16.86 3.77 -6.48
CA LEU A 257 17.08 2.75 -5.47
C LEU A 257 17.78 3.40 -4.29
N LEU A 258 17.19 3.22 -3.11
CA LEU A 258 17.85 3.55 -1.85
C LEU A 258 18.55 2.29 -1.35
N TYR A 259 19.88 2.29 -1.42
CA TYR A 259 20.71 1.25 -0.83
C TYR A 259 21.07 1.64 0.59
N TYR A 260 20.95 0.68 1.50
CA TYR A 260 21.62 0.72 2.79
C TYR A 260 22.93 -0.04 2.66
N LEU A 261 24.03 0.63 2.98
CA LEU A 261 25.36 0.06 3.08
C LEU A 261 25.78 0.25 4.54
N GLU A 262 25.90 -0.86 5.26
CA GLU A 262 26.54 -0.84 6.58
C GLU A 262 28.03 -0.98 6.34
N ASP A 263 28.78 0.09 6.57
CA ASP A 263 30.24 0.03 6.57
C ASP A 263 30.79 0.09 8.00
N LYS A 264 32.10 -0.03 8.12
CA LYS A 264 32.82 -0.01 9.41
C LYS A 264 32.68 1.32 10.19
N ASP A 265 32.18 2.36 9.53
CA ASP A 265 32.09 3.73 10.05
C ASP A 265 30.62 4.15 10.31
N GLY A 266 29.61 3.35 9.93
CA GLY A 266 28.20 3.50 10.31
C GLY A 266 27.19 3.21 9.19
N GLU A 267 25.93 3.63 9.40
CA GLU A 267 24.87 3.50 8.40
C GLU A 267 25.10 4.49 7.24
N PHE A 268 25.50 4.01 6.07
CA PHE A 268 25.60 4.81 4.85
C PHE A 268 24.44 4.51 3.90
N TYR A 269 23.88 5.55 3.28
CA TYR A 269 22.77 5.41 2.34
C TYR A 269 23.18 5.95 0.98
N GLN A 270 23.07 5.11 -0.06
CA GLN A 270 23.38 5.49 -1.43
C GLN A 270 22.12 5.52 -2.28
N TYR A 271 21.99 6.55 -3.10
CA TYR A 271 20.93 6.70 -4.07
C TYR A 271 21.47 6.36 -5.46
N ASP A 272 20.83 5.42 -6.15
CA ASP A 272 21.08 5.14 -7.57
C ASP A 272 19.78 5.43 -8.34
N CYS A 273 19.74 6.57 -9.01
CA CYS A 273 18.65 6.96 -9.88
C CYS A 273 19.07 6.65 -11.32
N LYS A 274 18.48 5.60 -11.89
CA LYS A 274 18.67 5.22 -13.30
C LYS A 274 17.56 5.77 -14.17
#